data_AF-A0A1Y1WQ47-F1
#
_entry.id   AF-A0A1Y1WQ47-F1
#
_cell.length_a   1.000
_cell.length_b   1.000
_cell.length_c   1.000
_cell.angle_alpha   90.00
_cell.angle_beta   90.00
_cell.angle_gamma   90.00
#
_symmetry.space_group_name_H-M   'P 1'
#
loop_
_entity.id
_entity.type
_entity.pdbx_description
1 polymer ?
#
loop_
_entity_poly.entity_id
_entity_poly.type
_entity_poly.pdbx_seq_one_letter_code
_entity_poly.pdbx_strand_id
1 'polypeptide(L)'
;MLLLIINLLFLVFRAIAQNSEIVSDKCFDELYKYSNCFNVVKNINNNEFTSENIKSLCENLKSKLCDDFINNINSINSDCISKNDNDTIDNIFAIYILSLKDFYLTFCVKDHNGNQCPLSNHLITNIEILKNYNDNENKNQINNEKENNKEKRNEKENGNGNENGNGNENGNENDNENGNKNDNKNLKENPVADNMIINFINDCEIEKCNQRLIDLDSIKTVLFDISKISENSATSYQKFIKYYKYDKCSSIRRDNKLSEECHSEFEKYKSCLNGMNISKKSISISMKNYCEIFETNKCKEFLEDMFLTTTNCIPDYYYSVTNNNNNSTYFIDDDIDYNDNNSTYFIGANNNNNNNNNVSEYDFITGLDILNTRLAYLTYCAGNNKGSTCALSKYLISNYDKLEENFDPTEISMDVYIAIASDCREVQCTKRIPNFVNLSNSIDKISHFINQDNTTSYSLLSNKEKSLFKYYLNHFKDNQCGSFEEYSDISISFKKYYHSNITLMITFIFAFIILF
;
A
#
# COMPACT_ATOMS: atom_id res chain seq x y z
N MET A 1 -3.75 -14.64 -12.47
CA MET A 1 -4.20 -13.86 -13.63
C MET A 1 -4.02 -14.64 -14.94
N LEU A 2 -2.79 -14.96 -15.38
CA LEU A 2 -2.53 -15.73 -16.61
C LEU A 2 -3.38 -17.02 -16.75
N LEU A 3 -3.52 -17.79 -15.68
CA LEU A 3 -4.35 -18.99 -15.61
C LEU A 3 -5.85 -18.77 -15.83
N LEU A 4 -6.38 -17.72 -15.22
CA LEU A 4 -7.77 -17.31 -15.41
C LEU A 4 -7.99 -16.85 -16.85
N ILE A 5 -7.02 -16.11 -17.40
CA ILE A 5 -7.02 -15.66 -18.79
C ILE A 5 -7.03 -16.88 -19.75
N ILE A 6 -6.13 -17.86 -19.56
CA ILE A 6 -6.06 -19.07 -20.40
C ILE A 6 -7.39 -19.84 -20.38
N ASN A 7 -7.99 -20.05 -19.21
CA ASN A 7 -9.27 -20.76 -19.10
C ASN A 7 -10.45 -19.97 -19.70
N LEU A 8 -10.49 -18.65 -19.51
CA LEU A 8 -11.51 -17.78 -20.09
C LEU A 8 -11.42 -17.79 -21.63
N LEU A 9 -10.20 -17.76 -22.17
CA LEU A 9 -9.97 -17.80 -23.60
C LEU A 9 -10.40 -19.11 -24.25
N PHE A 10 -10.30 -20.24 -23.55
CA PHE A 10 -10.85 -21.50 -24.08
C PHE A 10 -12.35 -21.47 -24.27
N LEU A 11 -13.06 -20.79 -23.36
CA LEU A 11 -14.50 -20.59 -23.49
C LEU A 11 -14.81 -19.63 -24.65
N VAL A 12 -14.01 -18.58 -24.80
CA VAL A 12 -14.12 -17.60 -25.88
C VAL A 12 -13.82 -18.22 -27.24
N PHE A 13 -12.75 -19.01 -27.41
CA PHE A 13 -12.44 -19.72 -28.66
C PHE A 13 -13.54 -20.71 -29.06
N ARG A 14 -14.16 -21.41 -28.09
CA ARG A 14 -15.31 -22.27 -28.36
C ARG A 14 -16.55 -21.49 -28.81
N ALA A 15 -16.76 -20.30 -28.24
CA ALA A 15 -17.87 -19.43 -28.62
C ALA A 15 -17.65 -18.77 -29.99
N ILE A 16 -16.41 -18.36 -30.31
CA ILE A 16 -16.06 -17.67 -31.56
C ILE A 16 -16.05 -18.62 -32.76
N ALA A 17 -15.72 -19.91 -32.57
CA ALA A 17 -15.85 -20.91 -33.63
C ALA A 17 -17.28 -21.03 -34.20
N GLN A 18 -18.29 -20.44 -33.53
CA GLN A 18 -19.67 -20.38 -33.98
C GLN A 18 -20.05 -19.05 -34.68
N ASN A 19 -19.25 -17.98 -34.57
CA ASN A 19 -19.52 -16.65 -35.13
C ASN A 19 -18.24 -16.01 -35.72
N SER A 20 -17.96 -16.24 -37.00
CA SER A 20 -16.74 -15.78 -37.69
C SER A 20 -16.69 -14.29 -38.05
N GLU A 21 -17.75 -13.51 -37.78
CA GLU A 21 -17.85 -12.09 -38.20
C GLU A 21 -17.30 -11.08 -37.19
N ILE A 22 -16.75 -11.52 -36.04
CA ILE A 22 -16.49 -10.62 -34.91
C ILE A 22 -15.00 -10.29 -34.70
N VAL A 23 -14.07 -11.01 -35.37
CA VAL A 23 -12.62 -10.78 -35.24
C VAL A 23 -12.13 -10.05 -36.49
N SER A 24 -11.35 -8.97 -36.33
CA SER A 24 -10.81 -8.29 -37.51
C SER A 24 -9.84 -9.19 -38.27
N ASP A 25 -9.76 -9.02 -39.60
CA ASP A 25 -8.85 -9.81 -40.45
C ASP A 25 -7.40 -9.73 -39.96
N LYS A 26 -6.97 -8.56 -39.48
CA LYS A 26 -5.62 -8.35 -38.94
C LYS A 26 -5.40 -9.14 -37.65
N CYS A 27 -6.36 -9.12 -36.73
CA CYS A 27 -6.26 -9.91 -35.51
C CYS A 27 -6.26 -11.40 -35.82
N PHE A 28 -7.10 -11.83 -36.78
CA PHE A 28 -7.15 -13.22 -37.22
C PHE A 28 -5.81 -13.67 -37.81
N ASP A 29 -5.17 -12.86 -38.65
CA ASP A 29 -3.85 -13.15 -39.23
C ASP A 29 -2.77 -13.29 -38.13
N GLU A 30 -2.76 -12.41 -37.13
CA GLU A 30 -1.82 -12.51 -36.01
C GLU A 30 -2.08 -13.76 -35.15
N LEU A 31 -3.35 -14.09 -34.86
CA LEU A 31 -3.72 -15.30 -34.13
C LEU A 31 -3.33 -16.56 -34.90
N TYR A 32 -3.56 -16.58 -36.22
CA TYR A 32 -3.20 -17.70 -37.08
C TYR A 32 -1.68 -17.91 -37.08
N LYS A 33 -0.91 -16.82 -37.20
CA LYS A 33 0.55 -16.82 -37.10
C LYS A 33 1.06 -17.46 -35.80
N TYR A 34 0.40 -17.23 -34.66
CA TYR A 34 0.81 -17.79 -33.36
C TYR A 34 0.11 -19.10 -32.96
N SER A 35 -0.80 -19.62 -33.79
CA SER A 35 -1.67 -20.75 -33.46
C SER A 35 -0.90 -22.03 -33.05
N ASN A 36 0.20 -22.34 -33.74
CA ASN A 36 1.06 -23.48 -33.40
C ASN A 36 1.67 -23.33 -32.01
N CYS A 37 2.11 -22.11 -31.66
CA CYS A 37 2.67 -21.83 -30.35
C CYS A 37 1.61 -21.94 -29.23
N PHE A 38 0.40 -21.43 -29.46
CA PHE A 38 -0.69 -21.54 -28.49
C PHE A 38 -1.07 -23.00 -28.19
N ASN A 39 -1.03 -23.87 -29.20
CA ASN A 39 -1.26 -25.31 -29.02
C ASN A 39 -0.18 -25.95 -28.12
N VAL A 40 1.07 -25.49 -28.22
CA VAL A 40 2.16 -25.93 -27.36
C VAL A 40 1.94 -25.47 -25.91
N VAL A 41 1.56 -24.19 -25.70
CA VAL A 41 1.28 -23.62 -24.37
C VAL A 41 0.07 -24.28 -23.70
N LYS A 42 -0.96 -24.65 -24.48
CA LYS A 42 -2.20 -25.28 -24.00
C LYS A 42 -1.96 -26.60 -23.28
N ASN A 43 -0.99 -27.40 -23.73
CA ASN A 43 -0.80 -28.77 -23.24
C ASN A 43 -0.13 -28.82 -21.86
N ILE A 44 0.24 -27.67 -21.30
CA ILE A 44 0.86 -27.60 -19.98
C ILE A 44 -0.26 -27.59 -18.94
N ASN A 45 -0.19 -28.55 -18.01
CA ASN A 45 -1.13 -28.67 -16.90
C ASN A 45 -0.90 -27.53 -15.91
N ASN A 46 -1.43 -26.34 -16.25
CA ASN A 46 -1.05 -25.08 -15.64
C ASN A 46 -1.69 -24.83 -14.27
N ASN A 47 -2.37 -25.81 -13.66
CA ASN A 47 -3.16 -25.58 -12.45
C ASN A 47 -2.35 -25.00 -11.27
N GLU A 48 -1.02 -25.07 -11.33
CA GLU A 48 -0.15 -24.45 -10.34
C GLU A 48 1.03 -23.70 -10.97
N PHE A 49 1.28 -22.47 -10.52
CA PHE A 49 2.39 -21.64 -11.01
C PHE A 49 3.72 -21.99 -10.30
N THR A 50 4.25 -23.19 -10.48
CA THR A 50 5.48 -23.67 -9.82
C THR A 50 6.73 -23.31 -10.64
N SER A 51 7.91 -23.38 -10.00
CA SER A 51 9.19 -23.18 -10.69
C SER A 51 9.37 -24.15 -11.87
N GLU A 52 8.96 -25.40 -11.68
CA GLU A 52 9.03 -26.45 -12.70
C GLU A 52 8.08 -26.19 -13.88
N ASN A 53 6.84 -25.75 -13.60
CA ASN A 53 5.87 -25.43 -14.65
C ASN A 53 6.31 -24.21 -15.47
N ILE A 54 6.90 -23.19 -14.83
CA ILE A 54 7.47 -22.04 -15.54
C ILE A 54 8.63 -22.48 -16.44
N LYS A 55 9.56 -23.30 -15.94
CA LYS A 55 10.68 -23.84 -16.74
C LYS A 55 10.17 -24.66 -17.92
N SER A 56 9.21 -25.55 -17.70
CA SER A 56 8.57 -26.36 -18.75
C SER A 56 7.94 -25.48 -19.82
N LEU A 57 7.20 -24.44 -19.43
CA LEU A 57 6.61 -23.47 -20.35
C LEU A 57 7.69 -22.69 -21.13
N CYS A 58 8.78 -22.27 -20.48
CA CYS A 58 9.88 -21.62 -21.18
C CYS A 58 10.59 -22.53 -22.18
N GLU A 59 10.74 -23.83 -21.92
CA GLU A 59 11.30 -24.78 -22.90
C GLU A 59 10.34 -25.01 -24.08
N ASN A 60 9.04 -25.11 -23.80
CA ASN A 60 8.01 -25.25 -24.81
C ASN A 60 7.93 -24.02 -25.75
N LEU A 61 8.06 -22.81 -25.20
CA LEU A 61 8.09 -21.56 -25.97
C LEU A 61 9.34 -21.43 -26.85
N LYS A 62 10.41 -22.19 -26.60
CA LYS A 62 11.61 -22.24 -27.46
C LYS A 62 11.50 -23.26 -28.59
N SER A 63 10.42 -24.03 -28.65
CA SER A 63 10.23 -24.98 -29.73
C SER A 63 10.08 -24.26 -31.07
N LYS A 64 10.47 -24.92 -32.17
CA LYS A 64 10.33 -24.40 -33.54
C LYS A 64 8.89 -23.96 -33.89
N LEU A 65 7.89 -24.54 -33.20
CA LEU A 65 6.48 -24.20 -33.37
C LEU A 65 6.14 -22.80 -32.83
N CYS A 66 7.03 -22.18 -32.06
CA CYS A 66 6.89 -20.85 -31.50
C CYS A 66 7.82 -19.80 -32.14
N ASP A 67 8.58 -20.14 -33.19
CA ASP A 67 9.55 -19.22 -33.80
C ASP A 67 8.92 -17.88 -34.19
N ASP A 68 7.73 -17.90 -34.80
CA ASP A 68 7.03 -16.67 -35.22
C ASP A 68 6.62 -15.79 -34.04
N PHE A 69 6.24 -16.40 -32.92
CA PHE A 69 5.90 -15.70 -31.68
C PHE A 69 7.16 -15.10 -31.03
N ILE A 70 8.23 -15.90 -30.91
CA ILE A 70 9.50 -15.45 -30.32
C ILE A 70 10.15 -14.35 -31.13
N ASN A 71 10.13 -14.43 -32.45
CA ASN A 71 10.66 -13.39 -33.33
C ASN A 71 9.87 -12.07 -33.24
N ASN A 72 8.64 -12.11 -32.69
CA ASN A 72 7.78 -10.95 -32.49
C ASN A 72 7.67 -10.52 -31.02
N ILE A 73 8.51 -11.08 -30.13
CA ILE A 73 8.36 -10.88 -28.68
C ILE A 73 8.55 -9.42 -28.25
N ASN A 74 9.43 -8.68 -28.93
CA ASN A 74 9.70 -7.27 -28.64
C ASN A 74 8.71 -6.31 -29.31
N SER A 75 7.75 -6.81 -30.11
CA SER A 75 6.70 -5.96 -30.66
C SER A 75 5.70 -5.60 -29.57
N ILE A 76 5.68 -4.32 -29.22
CA ILE A 76 4.79 -3.71 -28.22
C ILE A 76 3.33 -3.77 -28.69
N ASN A 77 3.12 -3.64 -30.00
CA ASN A 77 1.79 -3.64 -30.60
C ASN A 77 1.35 -5.07 -30.94
N SER A 78 0.05 -5.28 -30.81
CA SER A 78 -0.68 -6.41 -31.40
C SER A 78 -1.63 -5.86 -32.46
N ASP A 79 -1.74 -6.58 -33.57
CA ASP A 79 -2.70 -6.29 -34.63
C ASP A 79 -4.15 -6.51 -34.17
N CYS A 80 -4.34 -7.20 -33.05
CA CYS A 80 -5.61 -7.32 -32.33
C CYS A 80 -6.00 -6.09 -31.49
N ILE A 81 -5.20 -5.02 -31.47
CA ILE A 81 -5.59 -3.79 -30.77
C ILE A 81 -6.45 -2.95 -31.71
N SER A 82 -7.77 -2.95 -31.50
CA SER A 82 -8.67 -2.09 -32.29
C SER A 82 -8.58 -0.65 -31.81
N LYS A 83 -8.44 0.30 -32.74
CA LYS A 83 -8.55 1.74 -32.45
C LYS A 83 -9.98 2.16 -32.11
N ASN A 84 -10.96 1.31 -32.42
CA ASN A 84 -12.35 1.54 -32.08
C ASN A 84 -12.66 0.81 -30.77
N ASP A 85 -12.98 1.56 -29.71
CA ASP A 85 -13.24 1.06 -28.35
C ASP A 85 -14.36 0.00 -28.25
N ASN A 86 -15.09 -0.29 -29.34
CA ASN A 86 -16.22 -1.20 -29.36
C ASN A 86 -15.86 -2.66 -29.73
N ASP A 87 -14.67 -2.94 -30.27
CA ASP A 87 -14.27 -4.32 -30.65
C ASP A 87 -13.72 -5.09 -29.45
N THR A 88 -14.64 -5.45 -28.56
CA THR A 88 -14.31 -6.15 -27.31
C THR A 88 -13.58 -7.48 -27.52
N ILE A 89 -13.83 -8.18 -28.64
CA ILE A 89 -13.22 -9.50 -28.91
C ILE A 89 -11.74 -9.38 -29.33
N ASP A 90 -11.42 -8.48 -30.26
CA ASP A 90 -10.05 -8.20 -30.68
C ASP A 90 -9.19 -7.82 -29.47
N ASN A 91 -9.70 -6.92 -28.62
CA ASN A 91 -9.02 -6.51 -27.40
C ASN A 91 -8.78 -7.68 -26.41
N ILE A 92 -9.70 -8.65 -26.31
CA ILE A 92 -9.48 -9.87 -25.51
C ILE A 92 -8.29 -10.69 -26.06
N PHE A 93 -8.18 -10.80 -27.39
CA PHE A 93 -7.06 -11.50 -28.02
C PHE A 93 -5.75 -10.73 -27.90
N ALA A 94 -5.78 -9.39 -28.02
CA ALA A 94 -4.62 -8.56 -27.74
C ALA A 94 -4.13 -8.77 -26.30
N ILE A 95 -5.03 -8.75 -25.31
CA ILE A 95 -4.69 -9.04 -23.91
C ILE A 95 -4.03 -10.41 -23.77
N TYR A 96 -4.52 -11.44 -24.48
CA TYR A 96 -3.92 -12.77 -24.44
C TYR A 96 -2.49 -12.78 -24.99
N ILE A 97 -2.32 -12.25 -26.22
CA ILE A 97 -1.02 -12.20 -26.90
C ILE A 97 -0.03 -11.44 -26.03
N LEU A 98 -0.40 -10.24 -25.59
CA LEU A 98 0.44 -9.39 -24.74
C LEU A 98 0.74 -10.02 -23.38
N SER A 99 -0.21 -10.74 -22.77
CA SER A 99 0.02 -11.48 -21.52
C SER A 99 1.02 -12.63 -21.70
N LEU A 100 1.00 -13.30 -22.85
CA LEU A 100 1.99 -14.34 -23.15
C LEU A 100 3.36 -13.72 -23.42
N LYS A 101 3.42 -12.55 -24.07
CA LYS A 101 4.67 -11.81 -24.26
C LYS A 101 5.25 -11.35 -22.90
N ASP A 102 4.41 -10.76 -22.05
CA ASP A 102 4.75 -10.37 -20.67
C ASP A 102 5.32 -11.56 -19.87
N PHE A 103 4.66 -12.72 -19.93
CA PHE A 103 5.16 -13.94 -19.31
C PHE A 103 6.56 -14.33 -19.83
N TYR A 104 6.74 -14.40 -21.14
CA TYR A 104 8.02 -14.80 -21.72
C TYR A 104 9.15 -13.82 -21.37
N LEU A 105 8.89 -12.51 -21.47
CA LEU A 105 9.86 -11.46 -21.13
C LEU A 105 10.23 -11.52 -19.64
N THR A 106 9.26 -11.79 -18.77
CA THR A 106 9.46 -11.92 -17.33
C THR A 106 10.25 -13.16 -16.94
N PHE A 107 10.03 -14.32 -17.59
CA PHE A 107 10.53 -15.60 -17.09
C PHE A 107 11.48 -16.35 -18.02
N CYS A 108 11.46 -16.11 -19.34
CA CYS A 108 12.08 -17.03 -20.31
C CYS A 108 13.25 -16.43 -21.09
N VAL A 109 13.47 -15.12 -21.04
CA VAL A 109 14.57 -14.47 -21.78
C VAL A 109 15.93 -14.91 -21.25
N LYS A 110 16.79 -15.29 -22.19
CA LYS A 110 18.18 -15.69 -21.96
C LYS A 110 19.14 -14.68 -22.57
N ASP A 111 20.31 -14.54 -21.96
CA ASP A 111 21.43 -13.75 -22.48
C ASP A 111 22.03 -14.37 -23.78
N HIS A 112 23.10 -13.78 -24.29
CA HIS A 112 23.80 -14.27 -25.49
C HIS A 112 24.52 -15.62 -25.28
N ASN A 113 24.80 -16.00 -24.03
CA ASN A 113 25.41 -17.28 -23.67
C ASN A 113 24.37 -18.38 -23.43
N GLY A 114 23.07 -18.07 -23.56
CA GLY A 114 21.99 -18.99 -23.28
C GLY A 114 21.68 -19.17 -21.78
N ASN A 115 22.25 -18.33 -20.91
CA ASN A 115 21.92 -18.29 -19.49
C ASN A 115 20.63 -17.51 -19.28
N GLN A 116 19.84 -17.95 -18.30
CA GLN A 116 18.66 -17.19 -17.88
C GLN A 116 19.08 -15.84 -17.32
N CYS A 117 18.39 -14.76 -17.71
CA CYS A 117 18.67 -13.45 -17.12
C CYS A 117 18.49 -13.47 -15.58
N PRO A 118 19.40 -12.82 -14.82
CA PRO A 118 19.42 -12.83 -13.36
C PRO A 118 18.06 -12.65 -12.67
N LEU A 119 17.28 -11.63 -13.02
CA LEU A 119 15.98 -11.35 -12.41
C LEU A 119 14.97 -12.46 -12.68
N SER A 120 14.95 -13.03 -13.89
CA SER A 120 14.04 -14.15 -14.18
C SER A 120 14.43 -15.38 -13.40
N ASN A 121 15.72 -15.66 -13.30
CA ASN A 121 16.21 -16.79 -12.54
C ASN A 121 15.83 -16.63 -11.06
N HIS A 122 15.96 -15.42 -10.50
CA HIS A 122 15.55 -15.09 -9.13
C HIS A 122 14.05 -15.30 -8.92
N LEU A 123 13.21 -14.78 -9.83
CA LEU A 123 11.75 -14.94 -9.76
C LEU A 123 11.35 -16.42 -9.84
N ILE A 124 11.94 -17.20 -10.75
CA ILE A 124 11.67 -18.62 -10.92
C ILE A 124 12.10 -19.42 -9.68
N THR A 125 13.27 -19.11 -9.11
CA THR A 125 13.83 -19.83 -7.97
C THR A 125 13.05 -19.54 -6.69
N ASN A 126 12.53 -18.32 -6.54
CA ASN A 126 11.84 -17.88 -5.33
C ASN A 126 10.31 -17.86 -5.46
N ILE A 127 9.73 -18.39 -6.55
CA ILE A 127 8.29 -18.23 -6.83
C ILE A 127 7.39 -18.79 -5.73
N GLU A 128 7.77 -19.91 -5.11
CA GLU A 128 7.01 -20.51 -4.01
C GLU A 128 7.06 -19.66 -2.75
N ILE A 129 8.22 -19.06 -2.47
CA ILE A 129 8.39 -18.12 -1.35
C ILE A 129 7.54 -16.87 -1.59
N LEU A 130 7.60 -16.30 -2.79
CA LEU A 130 6.81 -15.14 -3.19
C LEU A 130 5.29 -15.41 -3.12
N LYS A 131 4.85 -16.60 -3.53
CA LYS A 131 3.46 -17.03 -3.36
C LYS A 131 3.06 -17.13 -1.90
N ASN A 132 3.88 -17.77 -1.06
CA ASN A 132 3.60 -17.91 0.36
C ASN A 132 3.50 -16.56 1.06
N TYR A 133 4.32 -15.58 0.66
CA TYR A 133 4.19 -14.20 1.15
C TYR A 133 2.80 -13.62 0.82
N ASN A 134 2.35 -13.72 -0.42
CA ASN A 134 1.04 -13.21 -0.85
C ASN A 134 -0.12 -13.97 -0.20
N ASP A 135 -0.01 -15.30 -0.08
CA ASP A 135 -1.06 -16.14 0.52
C ASP A 135 -1.18 -15.90 2.03
N ASN A 136 -0.07 -15.68 2.74
CA ASN A 136 -0.09 -15.32 4.15
C ASN A 136 -0.69 -13.94 4.38
N GLU A 137 -0.40 -12.98 3.49
CA GLU A 137 -1.05 -11.66 3.53
C GLU A 137 -2.58 -11.80 3.38
N ASN A 138 -3.05 -12.62 2.42
CA ASN A 138 -4.48 -12.89 2.21
C ASN A 138 -5.13 -13.70 3.35
N LYS A 139 -4.44 -14.70 3.92
CA LYS A 139 -4.98 -15.50 5.04
C LYS A 139 -5.11 -14.67 6.31
N ASN A 140 -4.15 -13.79 6.58
CA ASN A 140 -4.24 -12.85 7.68
C ASN A 140 -5.46 -11.93 7.52
N GLN A 141 -5.75 -11.47 6.29
CA GLN A 141 -6.98 -10.71 6.00
C GLN A 141 -8.26 -11.51 6.31
N ILE A 142 -8.37 -12.77 5.86
CA ILE A 142 -9.58 -13.59 6.05
C ILE A 142 -9.81 -13.94 7.53
N ASN A 143 -8.75 -14.26 8.27
CA ASN A 143 -8.88 -14.60 9.70
C ASN A 143 -9.31 -13.38 10.52
N ASN A 144 -8.75 -12.21 10.20
CA ASN A 144 -9.11 -10.94 10.82
C ASN A 144 -10.60 -10.59 10.58
N GLU A 145 -11.13 -10.83 9.38
CA GLU A 145 -12.56 -10.62 9.10
C GLU A 145 -13.48 -11.56 9.88
N LYS A 146 -13.05 -12.82 10.11
CA LYS A 146 -13.81 -13.79 10.92
C LYS A 146 -13.85 -13.42 12.40
N GLU A 147 -12.75 -12.90 12.95
CA GLU A 147 -12.71 -12.45 14.35
C GLU A 147 -13.63 -11.25 14.59
N ASN A 148 -13.63 -10.26 13.69
CA ASN A 148 -14.54 -9.12 13.76
C ASN A 148 -16.03 -9.52 13.72
N ASN A 149 -16.37 -10.53 12.89
CA ASN A 149 -17.74 -11.03 12.82
C ASN A 149 -18.15 -11.81 14.07
N LYS A 150 -17.21 -12.39 14.81
CA LYS A 150 -17.46 -13.05 16.09
C LYS A 150 -17.67 -12.05 17.21
N GLU A 151 -16.86 -10.99 17.26
CA GLU A 151 -16.99 -9.92 18.28
C GLU A 151 -18.30 -9.15 18.14
N LYS A 152 -18.71 -8.80 16.90
CA LYS A 152 -20.02 -8.18 16.61
C LYS A 152 -21.23 -9.06 16.96
N ARG A 153 -21.08 -10.40 16.97
CA ARG A 153 -22.15 -11.32 17.42
C ARG A 153 -22.24 -11.37 18.94
N ASN A 154 -21.10 -11.38 19.64
CA ASN A 154 -21.07 -11.41 21.09
C ASN A 154 -21.59 -10.09 21.72
N GLU A 155 -21.39 -8.95 21.07
CA GLU A 155 -21.99 -7.67 21.51
C GLU A 155 -23.52 -7.63 21.32
N LYS A 156 -24.05 -8.33 20.32
CA LYS A 156 -25.51 -8.44 20.12
C LYS A 156 -26.17 -9.42 21.08
N GLU A 157 -25.48 -10.48 21.48
CA GLU A 157 -26.01 -11.47 22.42
C GLU A 157 -25.93 -11.02 23.89
N ASN A 158 -24.98 -10.16 24.25
CA ASN A 158 -24.90 -9.55 25.59
C ASN A 158 -25.80 -8.32 25.80
N GLY A 159 -26.53 -7.87 24.78
CA GLY A 159 -27.51 -6.79 24.88
C GLY A 159 -28.89 -7.20 25.42
N ASN A 160 -29.08 -8.48 25.77
CA ASN A 160 -30.38 -8.99 26.19
C ASN A 160 -30.26 -9.94 27.41
N GLY A 161 -29.65 -9.44 28.48
CA GLY A 161 -29.58 -10.09 29.79
C GLY A 161 -30.50 -9.41 30.79
N ASN A 162 -31.72 -9.94 30.90
CA ASN A 162 -32.68 -9.60 31.94
C ASN A 162 -32.15 -10.08 33.30
N GLU A 163 -32.04 -9.18 34.27
CA GLU A 163 -31.78 -9.52 35.66
C GLU A 163 -33.02 -10.21 36.26
N ASN A 164 -32.84 -11.43 36.75
CA ASN A 164 -33.46 -11.86 38.00
C ASN A 164 -32.67 -13.05 38.54
N GLY A 165 -31.90 -12.78 39.59
CA GLY A 165 -31.21 -13.82 40.35
C GLY A 165 -32.17 -14.60 41.25
N ASN A 166 -31.81 -15.84 41.55
CA ASN A 166 -31.54 -16.27 42.92
C ASN A 166 -30.88 -17.66 42.95
N GLY A 167 -29.90 -17.85 43.84
CA GLY A 167 -29.61 -19.19 44.38
C GLY A 167 -28.17 -19.71 44.28
N ASN A 168 -27.45 -19.55 45.39
CA ASN A 168 -26.54 -20.50 46.04
C ASN A 168 -25.21 -20.94 45.41
N GLU A 169 -24.14 -20.51 46.09
CA GLU A 169 -22.99 -21.27 46.62
C GLU A 169 -22.67 -22.64 45.99
N ASN A 170 -21.49 -22.74 45.36
CA ASN A 170 -20.38 -23.52 45.95
C ASN A 170 -19.06 -23.26 45.21
N GLY A 171 -18.00 -23.10 46.00
CA GLY A 171 -16.65 -22.88 45.52
C GLY A 171 -16.08 -24.10 44.80
N ASN A 172 -15.29 -23.82 43.77
CA ASN A 172 -14.22 -24.71 43.34
C ASN A 172 -13.15 -23.87 42.65
N GLU A 173 -12.06 -23.63 43.38
CA GLU A 173 -10.80 -23.15 42.85
C GLU A 173 -10.25 -24.22 41.91
N ASN A 174 -10.12 -23.89 40.63
CA ASN A 174 -9.31 -24.64 39.68
C ASN A 174 -8.38 -23.65 38.99
N ASP A 175 -7.18 -23.55 39.53
CA ASP A 175 -6.03 -22.92 38.90
C ASP A 175 -5.70 -23.66 37.61
N ASN A 176 -6.10 -23.09 36.48
CA ASN A 176 -5.67 -23.52 35.17
C ASN A 176 -4.87 -22.38 34.53
N GLU A 177 -3.62 -22.25 34.97
CA GLU A 177 -2.58 -21.48 34.29
C GLU A 177 -2.26 -22.14 32.94
N ASN A 178 -3.10 -21.86 31.94
CA ASN A 178 -2.80 -22.20 30.56
C ASN A 178 -1.87 -21.10 30.00
N GLY A 179 -0.59 -21.18 30.37
CA GLY A 179 0.48 -20.34 29.86
C GLY A 179 0.71 -20.61 28.38
N ASN A 180 -0.04 -19.93 27.53
CA ASN A 180 0.16 -19.93 26.09
C ASN A 180 1.42 -19.13 25.75
N LYS A 181 2.59 -19.76 25.91
CA LYS A 181 3.86 -19.27 25.37
C LYS A 181 3.78 -19.32 23.85
N ASN A 182 3.24 -18.27 23.26
CA ASN A 182 3.49 -17.94 21.87
C ASN A 182 4.96 -17.55 21.76
N ASP A 183 5.81 -18.54 21.53
CA ASP A 183 7.19 -18.35 21.12
C ASP A 183 7.16 -17.62 19.78
N ASN A 184 7.33 -16.30 19.87
CA ASN A 184 7.36 -15.36 18.77
C ASN A 184 8.63 -15.64 17.96
N LYS A 185 8.54 -16.65 17.09
CA LYS A 185 9.61 -17.17 16.25
C LYS A 185 10.09 -16.02 15.36
N ASN A 186 11.25 -15.47 15.71
CA ASN A 186 11.94 -14.39 15.01
C ASN A 186 11.63 -14.42 13.50
N LEU A 187 10.90 -13.41 13.00
CA LEU A 187 10.85 -13.10 11.57
C LEU A 187 12.31 -12.92 11.13
N LYS A 188 12.86 -13.94 10.48
CA LYS A 188 14.15 -13.83 9.81
C LYS A 188 13.97 -12.84 8.66
N GLU A 189 14.92 -11.93 8.53
CA GLU A 189 15.03 -10.98 7.41
C GLU A 189 14.68 -11.67 6.09
N ASN A 190 13.89 -11.02 5.24
CA ASN A 190 13.45 -11.59 3.97
C ASN A 190 14.59 -11.50 2.94
N PRO A 191 15.42 -12.55 2.76
CA PRO A 191 16.61 -12.48 1.93
C PRO A 191 16.24 -12.38 0.44
N VAL A 192 14.96 -12.56 0.10
CA VAL A 192 14.45 -12.52 -1.27
C VAL A 192 14.40 -11.08 -1.80
N ALA A 193 14.13 -10.09 -0.95
CA ALA A 193 14.00 -8.69 -1.36
C ALA A 193 15.36 -8.05 -1.70
N ASP A 194 16.36 -8.22 -0.84
CA ASP A 194 17.71 -7.67 -1.06
C ASP A 194 18.38 -8.28 -2.29
N ASN A 195 18.22 -9.60 -2.47
CA ASN A 195 18.68 -10.28 -3.67
C ASN A 195 17.96 -9.80 -4.93
N MET A 196 16.71 -9.34 -4.84
CA MET A 196 15.97 -8.85 -6.01
C MET A 196 16.62 -7.59 -6.60
N ILE A 197 17.07 -6.66 -5.75
CA ILE A 197 17.78 -5.44 -6.21
C ILE A 197 19.08 -5.78 -6.93
N ILE A 198 19.87 -6.70 -6.38
CA ILE A 198 21.11 -7.15 -7.03
C ILE A 198 20.80 -7.75 -8.41
N ASN A 199 19.72 -8.52 -8.51
CA ASN A 199 19.30 -9.10 -9.78
C ASN A 199 18.80 -8.06 -10.79
N PHE A 200 18.18 -6.94 -10.36
CA PHE A 200 17.89 -5.82 -11.25
C PHE A 200 19.19 -5.20 -11.79
N ILE A 201 20.16 -4.92 -10.93
CA ILE A 201 21.45 -4.35 -11.36
C ILE A 201 22.12 -5.27 -12.40
N ASN A 202 22.23 -6.56 -12.09
CA ASN A 202 22.86 -7.53 -12.99
C ASN A 202 22.09 -7.70 -14.32
N ASP A 203 20.76 -7.64 -14.29
CA ASP A 203 19.94 -7.64 -15.50
C ASP A 203 20.21 -6.42 -16.38
N CYS A 204 20.32 -5.24 -15.76
CA CYS A 204 20.53 -3.98 -16.45
C CYS A 204 21.87 -3.98 -17.19
N GLU A 205 22.92 -4.58 -16.62
CA GLU A 205 24.25 -4.66 -17.22
C GLU A 205 24.34 -5.65 -18.40
N ILE A 206 23.32 -6.48 -18.63
CA ILE A 206 23.27 -7.44 -19.75
C ILE A 206 22.32 -6.89 -20.81
N GLU A 207 22.84 -6.41 -21.95
CA GLU A 207 22.09 -5.75 -23.03
C GLU A 207 20.72 -6.40 -23.36
N LYS A 208 20.70 -7.71 -23.59
CA LYS A 208 19.45 -8.43 -23.90
C LYS A 208 18.48 -8.53 -22.70
N CYS A 209 19.00 -8.60 -21.48
CA CYS A 209 18.21 -8.56 -20.25
C CYS A 209 17.79 -7.14 -19.87
N ASN A 210 18.49 -6.12 -20.36
CA ASN A 210 18.11 -4.74 -20.25
C ASN A 210 16.92 -4.43 -21.19
N GLN A 211 17.09 -4.73 -22.48
CA GLN A 211 16.09 -4.49 -23.51
C GLN A 211 14.73 -5.12 -23.16
N ARG A 212 14.73 -6.36 -22.64
CA ARG A 212 13.48 -7.03 -22.27
C ARG A 212 12.66 -6.27 -21.23
N LEU A 213 13.30 -5.52 -20.31
CA LEU A 213 12.59 -4.80 -19.26
C LEU A 213 12.00 -3.50 -19.79
N ILE A 214 12.64 -2.88 -20.79
CA ILE A 214 12.07 -1.77 -21.57
C ILE A 214 10.85 -2.26 -22.37
N ASP A 215 10.96 -3.44 -23.00
CA ASP A 215 9.86 -4.04 -23.76
C ASP A 215 8.69 -4.44 -22.84
N LEU A 216 9.01 -4.97 -21.64
CA LEU A 216 8.03 -5.34 -20.62
C LEU A 216 7.25 -4.12 -20.11
N ASP A 217 7.94 -3.00 -19.83
CA ASP A 217 7.30 -1.73 -19.46
C ASP A 217 6.30 -1.29 -20.53
N SER A 218 6.74 -1.29 -21.78
CA SER A 218 5.93 -0.87 -22.93
C SER A 218 4.69 -1.76 -23.13
N ILE A 219 4.83 -3.09 -23.01
CA ILE A 219 3.71 -4.03 -23.09
C ILE A 219 2.72 -3.82 -21.95
N LYS A 220 3.18 -3.51 -20.74
CA LYS A 220 2.29 -3.27 -19.60
C LYS A 220 1.49 -1.98 -19.73
N THR A 221 2.09 -0.93 -20.28
CA THR A 221 1.34 0.29 -20.62
C THR A 221 0.19 -0.03 -21.56
N VAL A 222 0.44 -0.79 -22.63
CA VAL A 222 -0.62 -1.19 -23.57
C VAL A 222 -1.67 -2.10 -22.93
N LEU A 223 -1.26 -3.09 -22.12
CA LEU A 223 -2.19 -3.95 -21.39
C LEU A 223 -3.09 -3.14 -20.43
N PHE A 224 -2.52 -2.14 -19.77
CA PHE A 224 -3.26 -1.25 -18.89
C PHE A 224 -4.33 -0.46 -19.66
N ASP A 225 -3.94 0.18 -20.76
CA ASP A 225 -4.84 1.00 -21.60
C ASP A 225 -6.03 0.17 -22.12
N ILE A 226 -5.78 -1.06 -22.57
CA ILE A 226 -6.82 -1.92 -23.16
C ILE A 226 -7.72 -2.56 -22.10
N SER A 227 -7.14 -2.98 -20.97
CA SER A 227 -7.90 -3.71 -19.94
C SER A 227 -8.81 -2.81 -19.11
N LYS A 228 -8.54 -1.50 -19.06
CA LYS A 228 -9.21 -0.53 -18.17
C LYS A 228 -9.19 -0.98 -16.69
N ILE A 229 -8.29 -1.90 -16.33
CA ILE A 229 -8.13 -2.35 -14.95
C ILE A 229 -7.38 -1.26 -14.20
N SER A 230 -7.96 -0.76 -13.11
CA SER A 230 -7.38 0.33 -12.31
C SER A 230 -5.90 0.08 -11.94
N GLU A 231 -5.13 1.17 -11.89
CA GLU A 231 -3.66 1.32 -11.75
C GLU A 231 -3.00 0.69 -10.51
N ASN A 232 -3.75 -0.10 -9.74
CA ASN A 232 -3.34 -0.58 -8.42
C ASN A 232 -2.24 -1.66 -8.43
N SER A 233 -1.68 -2.01 -9.59
CA SER A 233 -0.56 -2.95 -9.70
C SER A 233 0.65 -2.34 -10.38
N ALA A 234 0.96 -1.06 -10.10
CA ALA A 234 2.26 -0.48 -10.38
C ALA A 234 3.35 -1.47 -9.92
N THR A 235 4.01 -2.13 -10.88
CA THR A 235 4.91 -3.23 -10.55
C THR A 235 6.16 -2.67 -9.91
N SER A 236 6.69 -3.36 -8.89
CA SER A 236 7.86 -2.94 -8.10
C SER A 236 9.12 -2.58 -8.91
N TYR A 237 9.17 -2.95 -10.19
CA TYR A 237 10.27 -2.61 -11.08
C TYR A 237 10.10 -1.30 -11.87
N GLN A 238 8.91 -0.68 -11.90
CA GLN A 238 8.68 0.56 -12.66
C GLN A 238 9.65 1.68 -12.24
N LYS A 239 9.95 1.76 -10.93
CA LYS A 239 10.97 2.69 -10.40
C LYS A 239 12.36 2.50 -11.02
N PHE A 240 12.67 1.29 -11.49
CA PHE A 240 13.96 0.99 -12.09
C PHE A 240 14.00 1.24 -13.60
N ILE A 241 12.86 1.26 -14.30
CA ILE A 241 12.78 1.34 -15.76
C ILE A 241 13.54 2.55 -16.33
N LYS A 242 13.54 3.69 -15.64
CA LYS A 242 14.31 4.86 -16.06
C LYS A 242 15.81 4.54 -16.23
N TYR A 243 16.37 3.71 -15.35
CA TYR A 243 17.78 3.33 -15.44
C TYR A 243 18.06 2.38 -16.60
N TYR A 244 17.10 1.52 -16.94
CA TYR A 244 17.19 0.65 -18.12
C TYR A 244 17.15 1.46 -19.41
N LYS A 245 16.18 2.37 -19.56
CA LYS A 245 16.01 3.22 -20.75
C LYS A 245 17.24 4.08 -21.08
N TYR A 246 18.00 4.49 -20.06
CA TYR A 246 19.18 5.35 -20.22
C TYR A 246 20.52 4.64 -20.02
N ASP A 247 20.53 3.30 -19.92
CA ASP A 247 21.73 2.49 -19.66
C ASP A 247 22.54 2.97 -18.42
N LYS A 248 21.83 3.41 -17.38
CA LYS A 248 22.39 3.97 -16.14
C LYS A 248 22.42 2.93 -15.01
N CYS A 249 22.79 1.69 -15.30
CA CYS A 249 22.72 0.56 -14.37
C CYS A 249 23.54 0.75 -13.08
N SER A 250 24.70 1.39 -13.18
CA SER A 250 25.52 1.75 -12.01
C SER A 250 24.84 2.76 -11.08
N SER A 251 23.86 3.51 -11.58
CA SER A 251 23.06 4.44 -10.79
C SER A 251 22.03 3.70 -9.95
N ILE A 252 21.49 2.55 -10.40
CA ILE A 252 20.70 1.67 -9.53
C ILE A 252 21.48 1.34 -8.26
N ARG A 253 22.80 1.05 -8.35
CA ARG A 253 23.60 0.75 -7.15
C ARG A 253 23.84 1.97 -6.24
N ARG A 254 24.06 3.15 -6.83
CA ARG A 254 24.33 4.38 -6.08
C ARG A 254 23.05 4.94 -5.45
N ASP A 255 21.98 4.96 -6.22
CA ASP A 255 20.69 5.50 -5.81
C ASP A 255 20.02 4.60 -4.79
N ASN A 256 20.38 3.31 -4.73
CA ASN A 256 19.91 2.37 -3.71
C ASN A 256 20.76 2.36 -2.43
N LYS A 257 21.80 3.20 -2.32
CA LYS A 257 22.60 3.30 -1.11
C LYS A 257 22.13 4.52 -0.31
N LEU A 258 21.68 4.27 0.91
CA LEU A 258 21.40 5.34 1.85
C LEU A 258 22.68 6.14 2.15
N SER A 259 22.55 7.45 2.33
CA SER A 259 23.58 8.28 2.95
C SER A 259 23.97 7.69 4.30
N GLU A 260 25.19 7.98 4.78
CA GLU A 260 25.66 7.41 6.04
C GLU A 260 24.76 7.84 7.21
N GLU A 261 24.29 9.09 7.17
CA GLU A 261 23.39 9.66 8.16
C GLU A 261 21.99 9.03 8.09
N CYS A 262 21.44 8.83 6.89
CA CYS A 262 20.15 8.17 6.72
C CYS A 262 20.21 6.69 7.09
N HIS A 263 21.29 5.99 6.69
CA HIS A 263 21.51 4.60 7.04
C HIS A 263 21.58 4.41 8.56
N SER A 264 22.29 5.30 9.26
CA SER A 264 22.36 5.26 10.72
C SER A 264 20.99 5.47 11.38
N GLU A 265 20.17 6.40 10.89
CA GLU A 265 18.80 6.60 11.40
C GLU A 265 17.89 5.42 11.04
N PHE A 266 17.98 4.90 9.83
CA PHE A 266 17.20 3.75 9.40
C PHE A 266 17.53 2.50 10.22
N GLU A 267 18.80 2.16 10.42
CA GLU A 267 19.20 0.99 11.22
C GLU A 267 18.76 1.13 12.69
N LYS A 268 18.76 2.35 13.24
CA LYS A 268 18.18 2.66 14.56
C LYS A 268 16.70 2.23 14.64
N TYR A 269 15.93 2.46 13.57
CA TYR A 269 14.49 2.17 13.54
C TYR A 269 14.11 0.85 12.87
N LYS A 270 15.04 0.19 12.19
CA LYS A 270 14.79 -0.96 11.31
C LYS A 270 14.01 -2.08 11.99
N SER A 271 14.35 -2.39 13.24
CA SER A 271 13.66 -3.45 13.97
C SER A 271 12.18 -3.13 14.26
N CYS A 272 11.85 -1.85 14.38
CA CYS A 272 10.49 -1.32 14.54
C CYS A 272 9.77 -1.29 13.18
N LEU A 273 10.40 -0.67 12.17
CA LEU A 273 9.83 -0.51 10.82
C LEU A 273 9.58 -1.85 10.10
N ASN A 274 10.43 -2.85 10.29
CA ASN A 274 10.24 -4.19 9.70
C ASN A 274 8.97 -4.90 10.22
N GLY A 275 8.45 -4.51 11.39
CA GLY A 275 7.17 -5.02 11.88
C GLY A 275 5.97 -4.40 11.15
N MET A 276 6.14 -3.22 10.55
CA MET A 276 5.09 -2.27 10.18
C MET A 276 4.59 -2.41 8.74
N ASN A 277 4.56 -3.61 8.18
CA ASN A 277 4.13 -3.81 6.80
C ASN A 277 2.62 -3.55 6.63
N ILE A 278 2.21 -2.27 6.56
CA ILE A 278 0.82 -1.85 6.33
C ILE A 278 0.62 -1.80 4.82
N SER A 279 0.02 -2.85 4.25
CA SER A 279 -0.57 -2.71 2.92
C SER A 279 -1.84 -1.86 3.02
N LYS A 280 -1.99 -0.89 2.11
CA LYS A 280 -3.10 0.10 2.07
C LYS A 280 -4.52 -0.51 2.01
N LYS A 281 -4.71 -1.83 2.00
CA LYS A 281 -5.95 -2.50 1.58
C LYS A 281 -6.84 -3.06 2.70
N SER A 282 -6.43 -3.02 3.98
CA SER A 282 -7.25 -3.49 5.11
C SER A 282 -6.97 -2.69 6.38
N ILE A 283 -7.43 -1.44 6.42
CA ILE A 283 -6.83 -0.43 7.30
C ILE A 283 -7.35 -0.50 8.75
N SER A 284 -8.62 -0.76 9.04
CA SER A 284 -9.12 -0.73 10.44
C SER A 284 -8.50 -1.79 11.37
N ILE A 285 -8.44 -3.06 10.94
CA ILE A 285 -7.83 -4.15 11.72
C ILE A 285 -6.30 -4.07 11.68
N SER A 286 -5.74 -3.64 10.54
CA SER A 286 -4.29 -3.45 10.47
C SER A 286 -3.85 -2.33 11.42
N MET A 287 -4.66 -1.31 11.69
CA MET A 287 -4.26 -0.24 12.62
C MET A 287 -4.14 -0.71 14.07
N LYS A 288 -4.96 -1.66 14.54
CA LYS A 288 -4.78 -2.22 15.90
C LYS A 288 -3.47 -3.01 16.00
N ASN A 289 -3.25 -3.95 15.07
CA ASN A 289 -2.01 -4.73 15.01
C ASN A 289 -0.79 -3.81 14.78
N TYR A 290 -0.98 -2.73 14.03
CA TYR A 290 0.05 -1.72 13.81
C TYR A 290 0.44 -1.03 15.12
N CYS A 291 -0.52 -0.66 15.95
CA CYS A 291 -0.24 -0.06 17.26
C CYS A 291 0.44 -1.04 18.23
N GLU A 292 0.10 -2.33 18.20
CA GLU A 292 0.73 -3.36 19.04
C GLU A 292 2.24 -3.49 18.77
N ILE A 293 2.71 -3.20 17.55
CA ILE A 293 4.16 -3.22 17.23
C ILE A 293 4.92 -2.19 18.07
N PHE A 294 4.34 -1.01 18.28
CA PHE A 294 4.97 0.05 19.06
C PHE A 294 5.08 -0.28 20.54
N GLU A 295 4.26 -1.19 21.06
CA GLU A 295 4.35 -1.66 22.45
C GLU A 295 5.55 -2.59 22.67
N THR A 296 6.17 -3.08 21.60
CA THR A 296 7.34 -3.95 21.70
C THR A 296 8.61 -3.15 22.02
N ASN A 297 9.54 -3.78 22.75
CA ASN A 297 10.87 -3.18 23.01
C ASN A 297 11.66 -2.84 21.73
N LYS A 298 11.28 -3.41 20.57
CA LYS A 298 11.90 -3.11 19.27
C LYS A 298 11.65 -1.67 18.82
N CYS A 299 10.58 -1.04 19.29
CA CYS A 299 10.20 0.32 18.91
C CYS A 299 10.64 1.40 19.88
N LYS A 300 11.35 1.05 20.97
CA LYS A 300 11.72 2.01 22.02
C LYS A 300 12.47 3.23 21.47
N GLU A 301 13.49 3.01 20.64
CA GLU A 301 14.29 4.09 20.07
C GLU A 301 13.51 4.97 19.08
N PHE A 302 12.55 4.38 18.36
CA PHE A 302 11.65 5.13 17.48
C PHE A 302 10.70 6.01 18.29
N LEU A 303 10.13 5.48 19.38
CA LEU A 303 9.21 6.20 20.26
C LEU A 303 9.87 7.41 20.94
N GLU A 304 11.16 7.30 21.30
CA GLU A 304 11.95 8.40 21.88
C GLU A 304 12.10 9.58 20.91
N ASP A 305 12.17 9.30 19.61
CA ASP A 305 12.37 10.30 18.54
C ASP A 305 11.07 10.70 17.82
N MET A 306 9.93 10.19 18.27
CA MET A 306 8.69 10.25 17.47
C MET A 306 8.11 11.65 17.27
N PHE A 307 8.49 12.58 18.13
CA PHE A 307 8.09 13.98 18.01
C PHE A 307 9.03 14.80 17.13
N LEU A 308 10.09 14.19 16.57
CA LEU A 308 10.93 14.83 15.58
C LEU A 308 10.17 14.99 14.26
N THR A 309 10.21 16.21 13.73
CA THR A 309 9.51 16.60 12.49
C THR A 309 10.42 16.53 11.26
N THR A 310 11.68 16.17 11.47
CA THR A 310 12.73 16.00 10.47
C THR A 310 13.34 14.60 10.56
N THR A 311 14.04 14.20 9.52
CA THR A 311 14.82 12.95 9.45
C THR A 311 16.14 13.27 8.77
N ASN A 312 17.21 12.59 9.17
CA ASN A 312 18.52 12.65 8.53
C ASN A 312 18.49 12.14 7.07
N CYS A 313 17.41 11.44 6.69
CA CYS A 313 17.16 10.95 5.35
C CYS A 313 16.64 12.02 4.37
N ILE A 314 16.16 13.16 4.86
CA ILE A 314 15.67 14.26 4.00
C ILE A 314 16.41 15.52 4.40
N PRO A 315 17.18 16.16 3.50
CA PRO A 315 17.92 17.35 3.87
C PRO A 315 17.05 18.51 4.35
N ASP A 316 17.65 19.33 5.21
CA ASP A 316 16.98 20.46 5.86
C ASP A 316 16.31 21.44 4.90
N TYR A 317 16.86 21.62 3.69
CA TYR A 317 16.31 22.56 2.72
C TYR A 317 14.88 22.21 2.29
N TYR A 318 14.50 20.93 2.28
CA TYR A 318 13.13 20.50 1.96
C TYR A 318 12.10 20.97 3.01
N TYR A 319 12.50 21.12 4.28
CA TYR A 319 11.62 21.62 5.33
C TYR A 319 11.52 23.16 5.32
N SER A 320 12.56 23.82 4.83
CA SER A 320 12.71 25.28 4.85
C SER A 320 11.91 26.01 3.76
N VAL A 321 11.36 25.29 2.77
CA VAL A 321 10.55 25.88 1.71
C VAL A 321 9.30 26.50 2.35
N THR A 322 9.36 27.82 2.50
CA THR A 322 8.19 28.64 2.84
C THR A 322 7.52 28.98 1.52
N ASN A 323 6.19 28.82 1.45
CA ASN A 323 5.37 29.29 0.34
C ASN A 323 5.45 30.83 0.27
N ASN A 324 6.58 31.36 -0.19
CA ASN A 324 6.68 32.72 -0.65
C ASN A 324 6.02 32.76 -2.02
N ASN A 325 4.68 32.83 -2.02
CA ASN A 325 3.83 33.01 -3.20
C ASN A 325 4.01 34.39 -3.85
N ASN A 326 5.24 34.89 -3.98
CA ASN A 326 5.58 36.08 -4.74
C ASN A 326 6.97 35.88 -5.41
N ASN A 327 6.96 35.37 -6.64
CA ASN A 327 8.02 35.53 -7.65
C ASN A 327 9.37 34.79 -7.49
N SER A 328 9.40 33.54 -7.05
CA SER A 328 10.57 32.67 -7.29
C SER A 328 10.37 31.88 -8.59
N THR A 329 10.83 32.43 -9.72
CA THR A 329 11.03 31.66 -10.96
C THR A 329 12.16 30.67 -10.73
N TYR A 330 11.84 29.40 -10.59
CA TYR A 330 12.82 28.32 -10.70
C TYR A 330 13.34 28.33 -12.13
N PHE A 331 14.63 28.61 -12.31
CA PHE A 331 15.30 28.50 -13.60
C PHE A 331 15.49 27.01 -13.89
N ILE A 332 14.71 26.50 -14.84
CA ILE A 332 15.00 25.25 -15.53
C ILE A 332 16.06 25.62 -16.57
N ASP A 333 17.24 25.00 -16.51
CA ASP A 333 18.26 25.16 -17.55
C ASP A 333 17.71 24.60 -18.88
N ASP A 334 17.49 25.46 -19.86
CA ASP A 334 16.96 25.15 -21.20
C ASP A 334 17.99 24.48 -22.15
N ASP A 335 19.16 24.06 -21.66
CA ASP A 335 20.25 23.50 -22.50
C ASP A 335 20.19 21.96 -22.67
N ILE A 336 19.01 21.34 -22.49
CA ILE A 336 18.80 19.91 -22.81
C ILE A 336 17.90 19.80 -24.05
N ASP A 337 18.49 19.30 -25.14
CA ASP A 337 17.86 19.10 -26.45
C ASP A 337 16.46 18.44 -26.31
N TYR A 338 15.45 19.24 -26.64
CA TYR A 338 14.03 18.98 -26.43
C TYR A 338 13.49 18.12 -27.58
N ASN A 339 13.36 16.80 -27.38
CA ASN A 339 12.61 15.97 -28.35
C ASN A 339 11.91 14.71 -27.82
N ASP A 340 11.72 14.55 -26.51
CA ASP A 340 10.90 13.45 -25.96
C ASP A 340 9.87 13.95 -24.94
N ASN A 341 8.60 13.97 -25.35
CA ASN A 341 7.44 14.45 -24.57
C ASN A 341 7.03 13.53 -23.39
N ASN A 342 7.88 12.59 -22.96
CA ASN A 342 7.59 11.63 -21.88
C ASN A 342 8.71 11.50 -20.84
N SER A 343 9.58 12.50 -20.74
CA SER A 343 10.61 12.57 -19.68
C SER A 343 9.96 12.92 -18.33
N THR A 344 9.88 11.96 -17.41
CA THR A 344 9.69 12.23 -15.97
C THR A 344 10.95 12.91 -15.44
N TYR A 345 10.87 14.23 -15.28
CA TYR A 345 11.97 15.05 -14.79
C TYR A 345 12.02 14.94 -13.26
N PHE A 346 12.92 14.08 -12.76
CA PHE A 346 13.37 14.26 -11.39
C PHE A 346 14.17 15.57 -11.32
N ILE A 347 13.60 16.56 -10.65
CA ILE A 347 14.23 17.83 -10.36
C ILE A 347 15.40 17.55 -9.41
N GLY A 348 16.57 17.28 -9.97
CA GLY A 348 17.82 17.58 -9.28
C GLY A 348 17.82 19.08 -9.06
N ALA A 349 17.67 19.53 -7.81
CA ALA A 349 17.83 20.93 -7.46
C ALA A 349 19.27 21.33 -7.86
N ASN A 350 19.43 21.90 -9.05
CA ASN A 350 20.72 22.37 -9.55
C ASN A 350 21.06 23.67 -8.83
N ASN A 351 21.47 23.52 -7.57
CA ASN A 351 22.08 24.61 -6.83
C ASN A 351 23.46 24.81 -7.44
N ASN A 352 23.67 25.95 -8.10
CA ASN A 352 24.95 26.38 -8.72
C ASN A 352 26.13 26.54 -7.72
N ASN A 353 26.01 26.00 -6.51
CA ASN A 353 27.11 25.79 -5.59
C ASN A 353 27.61 24.36 -5.76
N ASN A 354 28.86 24.21 -6.21
CA ASN A 354 29.63 22.98 -6.48
C ASN A 354 29.70 21.90 -5.37
N ASN A 355 28.82 21.90 -4.38
CA ASN A 355 28.69 20.84 -3.39
C ASN A 355 27.59 19.86 -3.84
N ASN A 356 28.01 18.82 -4.57
CA ASN A 356 27.23 17.69 -5.08
C ASN A 356 26.58 16.83 -3.96
N ASN A 357 25.69 17.41 -3.15
CA ASN A 357 24.87 16.63 -2.23
C ASN A 357 23.54 16.25 -2.92
N ASN A 358 23.65 15.45 -3.98
CA ASN A 358 22.48 14.80 -4.56
C ASN A 358 21.96 13.80 -3.54
N VAL A 359 20.79 14.09 -2.98
CA VAL A 359 20.07 13.16 -2.10
C VAL A 359 19.70 11.94 -2.93
N SER A 360 20.03 10.75 -2.44
CA SER A 360 19.60 9.55 -3.13
C SER A 360 18.07 9.45 -3.05
N GLU A 361 17.44 8.93 -4.11
CA GLU A 361 15.99 8.67 -4.10
C GLU A 361 15.60 7.75 -2.94
N TYR A 362 16.51 6.87 -2.51
CA TYR A 362 16.29 5.97 -1.37
C TYR A 362 16.35 6.67 -0.02
N ASP A 363 17.27 7.62 0.17
CA ASP A 363 17.25 8.46 1.38
C ASP A 363 15.89 9.12 1.49
N PHE A 364 15.44 9.71 0.39
CA PHE A 364 14.20 10.44 0.36
C PHE A 364 12.96 9.54 0.63
N ILE A 365 12.85 8.38 -0.02
CA ILE A 365 11.77 7.40 0.24
C ILE A 365 11.84 6.91 1.69
N THR A 366 13.03 6.52 2.17
CA THR A 366 13.22 6.03 3.55
C THR A 366 12.82 7.10 4.57
N GLY A 367 13.20 8.36 4.32
CA GLY A 367 12.83 9.47 5.17
C GLY A 367 11.33 9.72 5.16
N LEU A 368 10.67 9.64 4.00
CA LEU A 368 9.22 9.72 3.92
C LEU A 368 8.55 8.58 4.70
N ASP A 369 9.05 7.36 4.63
CA ASP A 369 8.52 6.21 5.40
C ASP A 369 8.67 6.44 6.90
N ILE A 370 9.81 6.96 7.37
CA ILE A 370 10.04 7.33 8.77
C ILE A 370 9.02 8.41 9.20
N LEU A 371 8.89 9.50 8.45
CA LEU A 371 7.98 10.60 8.77
C LEU A 371 6.51 10.15 8.74
N ASN A 372 6.11 9.38 7.73
CA ASN A 372 4.78 8.80 7.61
C ASN A 372 4.47 7.85 8.78
N THR A 373 5.45 7.06 9.21
CA THR A 373 5.31 6.18 10.38
C THR A 373 5.10 6.98 11.66
N ARG A 374 5.87 8.07 11.86
CA ARG A 374 5.67 8.98 13.01
C ARG A 374 4.27 9.60 12.95
N LEU A 375 3.83 10.04 11.77
CA LEU A 375 2.52 10.63 11.57
C LEU A 375 1.40 9.63 11.88
N ALA A 376 1.52 8.39 11.38
CA ALA A 376 0.58 7.31 11.65
C ALA A 376 0.50 7.00 13.16
N TYR A 377 1.64 6.92 13.86
CA TYR A 377 1.62 6.76 15.32
C TYR A 377 0.88 7.92 16.01
N LEU A 378 1.26 9.16 15.71
CA LEU A 378 0.66 10.35 16.33
C LEU A 378 -0.85 10.41 16.07
N THR A 379 -1.31 9.82 14.97
CA THR A 379 -2.71 9.75 14.57
C THR A 379 -3.47 8.61 15.25
N TYR A 380 -2.94 7.39 15.23
CA TYR A 380 -3.67 6.17 15.57
C TYR A 380 -3.20 5.49 16.86
N CYS A 381 -1.93 5.62 17.22
CA CYS A 381 -1.34 4.77 18.25
C CYS A 381 -0.90 5.52 19.51
N ALA A 382 -0.93 6.86 19.52
CA ALA A 382 -0.50 7.59 20.71
C ALA A 382 -1.35 7.21 21.93
N GLY A 383 -0.65 6.92 23.03
CA GLY A 383 -1.24 6.57 24.31
C GLY A 383 -1.07 7.67 25.35
N ASN A 384 -1.87 7.57 26.40
CA ASN A 384 -1.77 8.44 27.58
C ASN A 384 -0.75 7.90 28.59
N ASN A 385 -0.64 8.56 29.76
CA ASN A 385 0.29 8.14 30.84
C ASN A 385 0.07 6.71 31.36
N LYS A 386 -1.09 6.09 31.07
CA LYS A 386 -1.43 4.72 31.48
C LYS A 386 -1.20 3.71 30.37
N GLY A 387 -0.64 4.14 29.22
CA GLY A 387 -0.49 3.32 28.02
C GLY A 387 -1.80 3.08 27.26
N SER A 388 -2.92 3.68 27.69
CA SER A 388 -4.18 3.55 26.94
C SER A 388 -4.19 4.47 25.74
N THR A 389 -4.62 3.98 24.57
CA THR A 389 -4.78 4.77 23.35
C THR A 389 -5.64 6.02 23.59
N CYS A 390 -5.16 7.16 23.10
CA CYS A 390 -5.83 8.45 23.22
C CYS A 390 -7.23 8.42 22.57
N ALA A 391 -8.17 9.19 23.14
CA ALA A 391 -9.59 9.08 22.79
C ALA A 391 -9.88 9.35 21.30
N LEU A 392 -9.22 10.35 20.69
CA LEU A 392 -9.36 10.63 19.26
C LEU A 392 -8.80 9.49 18.40
N SER A 393 -7.68 8.91 18.80
CA SER A 393 -7.09 7.77 18.08
C SER A 393 -7.96 6.55 18.13
N LYS A 394 -8.51 6.25 19.31
CA LYS A 394 -9.47 5.16 19.48
C LYS A 394 -10.69 5.37 18.58
N TYR A 395 -11.21 6.60 18.51
CA TYR A 395 -12.31 6.95 17.62
C TYR A 395 -11.96 6.70 16.14
N LEU A 396 -10.79 7.19 15.70
CA LEU A 396 -10.31 7.02 14.32
C LEU A 396 -10.18 5.54 13.94
N ILE A 397 -9.55 4.73 14.79
CA ILE A 397 -9.41 3.28 14.56
C ILE A 397 -10.79 2.61 14.46
N SER A 398 -11.70 2.90 15.39
CA SER A 398 -13.03 2.27 15.43
C SER A 398 -13.97 2.70 14.29
N ASN A 399 -13.68 3.81 13.61
CA ASN A 399 -14.55 4.38 12.57
C ASN A 399 -13.85 4.56 11.22
N TYR A 400 -12.66 3.99 11.03
CA TYR A 400 -11.85 4.19 9.82
C TYR A 400 -12.66 4.01 8.53
N ASP A 401 -13.33 2.86 8.37
CA ASP A 401 -14.10 2.53 7.16
C ASP A 401 -15.24 3.55 6.91
N LYS A 402 -15.88 4.05 7.97
CA LYS A 402 -16.95 5.07 7.85
C LYS A 402 -16.41 6.44 7.47
N LEU A 403 -15.22 6.78 7.97
CA LEU A 403 -14.57 8.06 7.69
C LEU A 403 -14.21 8.14 6.20
N GLU A 404 -13.67 7.06 5.64
CA GLU A 404 -13.29 6.99 4.23
C GLU A 404 -14.47 7.20 3.29
N GLU A 405 -15.64 6.60 3.58
CA GLU A 405 -16.81 6.71 2.72
C GLU A 405 -17.52 8.07 2.85
N ASN A 406 -17.86 8.52 4.07
CA ASN A 406 -18.90 9.55 4.25
C ASN A 406 -18.54 10.73 5.17
N PHE A 407 -17.27 10.89 5.57
CA PHE A 407 -16.92 12.03 6.41
C PHE A 407 -16.98 13.36 5.65
N ASP A 408 -17.92 14.21 6.06
CA ASP A 408 -17.98 15.62 5.70
C ASP A 408 -17.34 16.45 6.84
N PRO A 409 -16.21 17.14 6.61
CA PRO A 409 -15.55 17.94 7.63
C PRO A 409 -16.39 19.16 8.09
N THR A 410 -17.46 19.51 7.39
CA THR A 410 -18.38 20.59 7.78
C THR A 410 -19.42 20.14 8.82
N GLU A 411 -19.69 18.84 8.91
CA GLU A 411 -20.68 18.25 9.84
C GLU A 411 -20.00 17.28 10.80
N ILE A 412 -19.36 17.83 11.83
CA ILE A 412 -18.68 17.02 12.84
C ILE A 412 -19.71 16.41 13.77
N SER A 413 -19.80 15.08 13.71
CA SER A 413 -20.70 14.32 14.58
C SER A 413 -20.37 14.53 16.06
N MET A 414 -21.37 14.40 16.92
CA MET A 414 -21.21 14.53 18.37
C MET A 414 -20.16 13.56 18.93
N ASP A 415 -20.02 12.36 18.34
CA ASP A 415 -19.04 11.37 18.78
C ASP A 415 -17.60 11.83 18.52
N VAL A 416 -17.35 12.45 17.36
CA VAL A 416 -16.04 13.07 17.05
C VAL A 416 -15.74 14.18 18.06
N TYR A 417 -16.73 15.03 18.34
CA TYR A 417 -16.57 16.11 19.31
C TYR A 417 -16.22 15.59 20.71
N ILE A 418 -16.92 14.55 21.17
CA ILE A 418 -16.63 13.87 22.45
C ILE A 418 -15.21 13.29 22.45
N ALA A 419 -14.78 12.67 21.34
CA ALA A 419 -13.44 12.12 21.22
C ALA A 419 -12.37 13.21 21.34
N ILE A 420 -12.53 14.33 20.61
CA ILE A 420 -11.63 15.49 20.66
C ILE A 420 -11.58 16.09 22.07
N ALA A 421 -12.74 16.34 22.68
CA ALA A 421 -12.80 16.92 24.03
C ALA A 421 -12.16 16.00 25.08
N SER A 422 -12.35 14.69 24.95
CA SER A 422 -11.73 13.70 25.85
C SER A 422 -10.22 13.62 25.65
N ASP A 423 -9.75 13.63 24.41
CA ASP A 423 -8.33 13.65 24.05
C ASP A 423 -7.63 14.88 24.63
N CYS A 424 -8.30 16.02 24.54
CA CYS A 424 -7.78 17.30 24.97
C CYS A 424 -7.64 17.41 26.51
N ARG A 425 -8.50 16.73 27.29
CA ARG A 425 -8.37 16.68 28.76
C ARG A 425 -7.14 15.91 29.22
N GLU A 426 -6.57 15.06 28.36
CA GLU A 426 -5.40 14.26 28.68
C GLU A 426 -4.13 14.95 28.17
N VAL A 427 -3.31 15.45 29.10
CA VAL A 427 -2.09 16.23 28.80
C VAL A 427 -1.16 15.52 27.82
N GLN A 428 -0.98 14.20 27.92
CA GLN A 428 -0.11 13.46 26.98
C GLN A 428 -0.72 13.34 25.58
N CYS A 429 -2.02 13.09 25.49
CA CYS A 429 -2.71 13.03 24.22
C CYS A 429 -2.68 14.39 23.52
N THR A 430 -2.83 15.46 24.29
CA THR A 430 -2.78 16.83 23.79
C THR A 430 -1.39 17.21 23.26
N LYS A 431 -0.31 16.79 23.93
CA LYS A 431 1.08 17.08 23.52
C LYS A 431 1.43 16.57 22.13
N ARG A 432 0.73 15.57 21.62
CA ARG A 432 0.98 15.03 20.27
C ARG A 432 0.49 15.95 19.16
N ILE A 433 -0.49 16.81 19.46
CA ILE A 433 -1.22 17.58 18.45
C ILE A 433 -0.32 18.61 17.75
N PRO A 434 0.46 19.46 18.46
CA PRO A 434 1.41 20.35 17.80
C PRO A 434 2.44 19.60 16.94
N ASN A 435 2.90 18.43 17.41
CA ASN A 435 3.85 17.60 16.69
C ASN A 435 3.24 16.99 15.42
N PHE A 436 2.00 16.50 15.49
CA PHE A 436 1.24 16.03 14.34
C PHE A 436 1.16 17.11 13.26
N VAL A 437 0.85 18.35 13.64
CA VAL A 437 0.70 19.46 12.70
C VAL A 437 2.02 19.80 12.03
N ASN A 438 3.06 19.96 12.83
CA ASN A 438 4.38 20.29 12.31
C ASN A 438 4.86 19.19 11.35
N LEU A 439 4.66 17.93 11.71
CA LEU A 439 5.03 16.78 10.89
C LEU A 439 4.18 16.68 9.60
N SER A 440 2.86 16.86 9.69
CA SER A 440 1.97 16.87 8.52
C SER A 440 2.36 17.98 7.56
N ASN A 441 2.65 19.19 8.07
CA ASN A 441 3.11 20.30 7.25
C ASN A 441 4.48 20.03 6.60
N SER A 442 5.40 19.39 7.32
CA SER A 442 6.69 18.96 6.77
C SER A 442 6.48 17.97 5.61
N ILE A 443 5.65 16.96 5.79
CA ILE A 443 5.34 15.97 4.75
C ILE A 443 4.64 16.64 3.56
N ASP A 444 3.72 17.57 3.79
CA ASP A 444 3.04 18.29 2.71
C ASP A 444 4.03 19.13 1.89
N LYS A 445 4.95 19.86 2.53
CA LYS A 445 6.04 20.59 1.84
C LYS A 445 6.93 19.67 1.02
N ILE A 446 7.34 18.54 1.60
CA ILE A 446 8.13 17.53 0.91
C ILE A 446 7.35 16.99 -0.30
N SER A 447 6.07 16.67 -0.12
CA SER A 447 5.22 16.12 -1.18
C SER A 447 5.02 17.08 -2.36
N HIS A 448 4.90 18.38 -2.08
CA HIS A 448 4.79 19.41 -3.12
C HIS A 448 6.06 19.49 -3.99
N PHE A 449 7.23 19.17 -3.41
CA PHE A 449 8.46 19.11 -4.17
C PHE A 449 8.46 17.93 -5.17
N ILE A 450 7.90 16.78 -4.78
CA ILE A 450 7.85 15.57 -5.60
C ILE A 450 6.75 15.67 -6.67
N ASN A 451 5.59 16.20 -6.30
CA ASN A 451 4.37 16.15 -7.09
C ASN A 451 4.34 17.13 -8.28
N GLN A 452 5.47 17.73 -8.66
CA GLN A 452 5.54 18.41 -9.96
C GLN A 452 5.24 17.44 -11.13
N ASP A 453 5.37 16.12 -10.91
CA ASP A 453 5.05 15.07 -11.88
C ASP A 453 3.65 14.41 -11.67
N ASN A 454 2.73 15.06 -10.96
CA ASN A 454 1.27 14.82 -10.95
C ASN A 454 0.68 13.45 -10.52
N THR A 455 1.43 12.42 -10.12
CA THR A 455 0.85 11.06 -10.07
C THR A 455 0.77 10.33 -8.71
N THR A 456 1.45 10.75 -7.63
CA THR A 456 1.36 10.00 -6.35
C THR A 456 1.32 10.86 -5.09
N SER A 457 0.17 10.87 -4.39
CA SER A 457 0.11 11.38 -3.02
C SER A 457 0.87 10.44 -2.07
N TYR A 458 1.96 10.94 -1.48
CA TYR A 458 2.78 10.21 -0.50
C TYR A 458 2.25 10.28 0.93
N SER A 459 1.15 10.99 1.18
CA SER A 459 0.59 11.09 2.52
C SER A 459 -0.22 9.84 2.85
N LEU A 460 0.12 9.17 3.97
CA LEU A 460 -0.71 8.11 4.53
C LEU A 460 -2.09 8.60 4.99
N LEU A 461 -2.23 9.90 5.26
CA LEU A 461 -3.49 10.49 5.70
C LEU A 461 -4.34 10.94 4.51
N SER A 462 -5.61 10.56 4.57
CA SER A 462 -6.64 11.11 3.71
C SER A 462 -6.82 12.62 3.97
N ASN A 463 -7.31 13.35 2.97
CA ASN A 463 -7.69 14.76 3.13
C ASN A 463 -8.74 14.96 4.24
N LYS A 464 -9.55 13.92 4.49
CA LYS A 464 -10.58 13.89 5.53
C LYS A 464 -9.95 13.88 6.93
N GLU A 465 -8.96 13.02 7.17
CA GLU A 465 -8.21 12.98 8.43
C GLU A 465 -7.47 14.29 8.67
N LYS A 466 -6.77 14.82 7.64
CA LYS A 466 -6.12 16.14 7.74
C LYS A 466 -7.11 17.25 8.12
N SER A 467 -8.31 17.22 7.56
CA SER A 467 -9.38 18.18 7.88
C SER A 467 -9.87 18.05 9.31
N LEU A 468 -9.98 16.83 9.84
CA LEU A 468 -10.35 16.58 11.23
C LEU A 468 -9.32 17.15 12.22
N PHE A 469 -8.02 16.94 11.96
CA PHE A 469 -6.97 17.53 12.80
C PHE A 469 -6.94 19.05 12.67
N LYS A 470 -7.16 19.60 11.48
CA LYS A 470 -7.30 21.06 11.31
C LYS A 470 -8.47 21.62 12.14
N TYR A 471 -9.58 20.90 12.20
CA TYR A 471 -10.69 21.25 13.08
C TYR A 471 -10.27 21.21 14.55
N TYR A 472 -9.61 20.13 15.00
CA TYR A 472 -9.07 20.04 16.36
C TYR A 472 -8.26 21.28 16.72
N LEU A 473 -7.32 21.69 15.85
CA LEU A 473 -6.44 22.84 16.09
C LEU A 473 -7.18 24.16 16.21
N ASN A 474 -8.22 24.38 15.40
CA ASN A 474 -8.98 25.62 15.47
C ASN A 474 -9.63 25.82 16.85
N HIS A 475 -9.89 24.73 17.57
CA HIS A 475 -10.43 24.73 18.93
C HIS A 475 -9.37 24.49 20.02
N PHE A 476 -8.14 24.18 19.63
CA PHE A 476 -6.98 24.03 20.51
C PHE A 476 -6.14 25.32 20.46
N LYS A 477 -6.49 26.30 21.30
CA LYS A 477 -5.82 27.61 21.36
C LYS A 477 -5.01 27.74 22.65
N ASP A 478 -3.83 28.34 22.57
CA ASP A 478 -2.95 28.64 23.71
C ASP A 478 -2.54 27.41 24.56
N ASN A 479 -2.39 26.25 23.91
CA ASN A 479 -2.15 24.95 24.58
C ASN A 479 -3.25 24.55 25.57
N GLN A 480 -4.44 25.13 25.43
CA GLN A 480 -5.62 24.81 26.20
C GLN A 480 -6.69 24.29 25.24
N CYS A 481 -7.44 23.30 25.72
CA CYS A 481 -8.74 23.01 25.15
C CYS A 481 -9.53 24.30 25.30
N GLY A 482 -9.93 24.95 24.21
CA GLY A 482 -10.81 26.11 24.29
C GLY A 482 -12.17 25.74 24.89
N SER A 483 -13.24 26.36 24.40
CA SER A 483 -14.64 26.19 24.86
C SER A 483 -15.24 24.77 24.79
N PHE A 484 -14.44 23.71 24.66
CA PHE A 484 -14.89 22.33 24.80
C PHE A 484 -15.49 22.04 26.18
N GLU A 485 -15.06 22.75 27.22
CA GLU A 485 -15.56 22.56 28.58
C GLU A 485 -17.07 22.82 28.67
N GLU A 486 -17.56 23.89 28.04
CA GLU A 486 -18.98 24.30 28.09
C GLU A 486 -19.91 23.23 27.50
N TYR A 487 -19.52 22.59 26.39
CA TYR A 487 -20.31 21.54 25.74
C TYR A 487 -20.14 20.16 26.36
N SER A 488 -18.99 19.86 26.95
CA SER A 488 -18.74 18.59 27.59
C SER A 488 -19.56 18.42 28.87
N ASP A 489 -19.77 19.50 29.62
CA ASP A 489 -20.66 19.51 30.78
C ASP A 489 -22.12 19.37 30.34
N ILE A 490 -22.50 19.96 29.19
CA ILE A 490 -23.83 19.77 28.59
C ILE A 490 -24.04 18.31 28.18
N SER A 491 -23.08 17.65 27.54
CA SER A 491 -23.26 16.26 27.08
C SER A 491 -23.31 15.25 28.24
N ILE A 492 -22.47 15.45 29.27
CA ILE A 492 -22.52 14.65 30.51
C ILE A 492 -23.85 14.88 31.23
N SER A 493 -24.34 16.13 31.25
CA SER A 493 -25.64 16.47 31.82
C SER A 493 -26.80 15.88 31.01
N PHE A 494 -26.74 15.91 29.68
CA PHE A 494 -27.74 15.29 28.80
C PHE A 494 -27.76 13.77 28.93
N LYS A 495 -26.60 13.10 29.01
CA LYS A 495 -26.54 11.65 29.19
C LYS A 495 -27.09 11.26 30.56
N LYS A 496 -26.76 12.00 31.63
CA LYS A 496 -27.37 11.82 32.96
C LYS A 496 -28.88 12.07 32.94
N TYR A 497 -29.34 13.11 32.25
CA TYR A 497 -30.75 13.44 32.12
C TYR A 497 -31.53 12.35 31.36
N TYR A 498 -30.99 11.85 30.25
CA TYR A 498 -31.60 10.79 29.47
C TYR A 498 -31.65 9.46 30.23
N HIS A 499 -30.55 9.10 30.92
CA HIS A 499 -30.52 7.92 31.77
C HIS A 499 -31.54 8.02 32.91
N SER A 500 -31.62 9.19 33.56
CA SER A 500 -32.58 9.44 34.64
C SER A 500 -34.02 9.35 34.13
N ASN A 501 -34.32 9.86 32.94
CA ASN A 501 -35.66 9.80 32.35
C ASN A 501 -36.05 8.38 31.90
N ILE A 502 -35.11 7.61 31.34
CA ILE A 502 -35.35 6.20 31.00
C ILE A 502 -35.59 5.40 32.27
N THR A 503 -34.77 5.58 33.32
CA THR A 503 -34.98 4.91 34.61
C THR A 503 -36.34 5.27 35.20
N LEU A 504 -36.75 6.55 35.13
CA LEU A 504 -38.08 7.01 35.55
C LEU A 504 -39.21 6.36 34.74
N MET A 505 -39.06 6.28 33.42
CA MET A 505 -40.07 5.68 32.56
C MET A 505 -40.21 4.17 32.82
N ILE A 506 -39.08 3.47 32.99
CA ILE A 506 -39.05 2.05 33.35
C ILE A 506 -39.71 1.83 34.72
N THR A 507 -39.40 2.65 35.72
CA THR A 507 -40.05 2.55 37.04
C THR A 507 -41.56 2.81 36.95
N PHE A 508 -42.00 3.75 36.12
CA PHE A 508 -43.42 3.98 35.86
C PHE A 508 -44.09 2.77 35.22
N ILE A 509 -43.45 2.14 34.23
CA ILE A 509 -43.96 0.94 33.56
C ILE A 509 -44.08 -0.22 34.56
N PHE A 510 -43.06 -0.46 35.39
CA PHE A 510 -43.12 -1.49 36.43
C PHE A 510 -44.19 -1.21 37.48
N ALA A 511 -44.34 0.04 37.92
CA ALA A 511 -45.41 0.43 38.83
C ALA A 511 -46.79 0.18 38.22
N PHE A 512 -46.96 0.45 36.92
CA PHE A 512 -48.21 0.19 36.19
C PHE A 512 -48.52 -1.30 36.07
N ILE A 513 -47.50 -2.15 35.82
CA ILE A 513 -47.64 -3.60 35.73
C ILE A 513 -47.97 -4.23 37.10
N ILE A 514 -47.54 -3.62 38.21
CA ILE A 514 -47.86 -4.13 39.57
C ILE A 514 -49.28 -3.72 40.00
N LEU A 515 -49.80 -2.61 39.48
CA LEU A 515 -51.11 -2.06 39.83
C LEU A 515 -52.28 -2.66 39.03
N PHE A 516 -52.00 -3.36 37.93
CA PHE A 516 -52.97 -4.02 37.05
C PHE A 516 -52.69 -5.52 36.98
#